data_AF-A0A7S3M3G5-F1
#
_entry.id   AF-A0A7S3M3G5-F1
#
_cell.length_a   1.000
_cell.length_b   1.000
_cell.length_c   1.000
_cell.angle_alpha   90.00
_cell.angle_beta   90.00
_cell.angle_gamma   90.00
#
_symmetry.space_group_name_H-M   'P 1'
#
loop_
_entity.id
_entity.type
_entity.pdbx_description
1 polymer ?
#
loop_
_entity_poly.entity_id
_entity_poly.type
_entity_poly.pdbx_seq_one_letter_code
_entity_poly.pdbx_strand_id
1 'polypeptide(L)'
;QLIVHSSTANGSNSYFMHPLQSPLLLHAVYRFVREFVLRYVDTDPALYADETVAAAAQAFHAFHGTELNVVLDVVLSCTAQLITYMPLESELITAAAQTLIALSASKNNARLAYVVSHESVGNIAQYVTSTSSSASGSGGGNNNSNNSGCRLNAVGLVAMYESLGMVFVRAGHEAYFTHLCGSVYALVEGKAEVLNRNLFQKVICSLCGLAKCVAGQDRTLYGLFDAVWPVLRASIRQYVDADDILKQYLLLLRLYAEHQLTRLPSASCLALYQTSFEVLNIYQRRFSLLEQRSEAADEEAVLFRNESCLHVLELLNHLSSKDFSFTEDCAESSNATFEAEVAQVLLCGLQVILPILSTENLRSFPITAERFFSFLAFMASSYVVDIARWLNNLPGNEGSRLLQEIMHRLHCGA
;
A
#
# COMPACT_ATOMS: atom_id res chain seq x y z
N GLN A 1 -20.49 18.43 -22.39
CA GLN A 1 -20.96 19.32 -21.31
C GLN A 1 -21.57 18.46 -20.21
N LEU A 2 -20.77 18.07 -19.22
CA LEU A 2 -21.29 17.65 -17.92
C LEU A 2 -21.58 18.94 -17.16
N ILE A 3 -22.81 19.44 -17.25
CA ILE A 3 -23.22 20.64 -16.50
C ILE A 3 -23.43 20.19 -15.06
N VAL A 4 -22.38 20.29 -14.24
CA VAL A 4 -22.52 20.29 -12.79
C VAL A 4 -22.97 21.71 -12.43
N HIS A 5 -24.28 21.92 -12.33
CA HIS A 5 -24.78 23.15 -11.71
C HIS A 5 -24.33 23.15 -10.25
N SER A 6 -23.31 23.94 -9.92
CA SER A 6 -23.09 24.40 -8.56
C SER A 6 -24.25 25.33 -8.21
N SER A 7 -25.27 24.79 -7.56
CA SER A 7 -26.39 25.58 -7.07
C SER A 7 -25.90 26.48 -5.94
N THR A 8 -25.51 27.71 -6.27
CA THR A 8 -25.59 28.84 -5.33
C THR A 8 -27.06 29.18 -5.15
N ALA A 9 -27.73 28.51 -4.22
CA ALA A 9 -29.08 28.88 -3.81
C ALA A 9 -29.23 28.72 -2.30
N ASN A 10 -29.26 29.87 -1.63
CA ASN A 10 -29.77 30.03 -0.28
C ASN A 10 -31.16 29.40 -0.16
N GLY A 11 -31.34 28.55 0.86
CA GLY A 11 -32.66 28.24 1.42
C GLY A 11 -33.37 27.01 0.86
N SER A 12 -33.74 26.13 1.79
CA SER A 12 -34.59 24.93 1.66
C SER A 12 -33.96 23.67 1.04
N ASN A 13 -33.46 22.82 1.94
CA ASN A 13 -33.09 21.42 1.75
C ASN A 13 -34.25 20.61 1.15
N SER A 14 -34.23 20.43 -0.17
CA SER A 14 -34.86 19.28 -0.81
C SER A 14 -33.75 18.46 -1.46
N TYR A 15 -33.43 17.32 -0.86
CA TYR A 15 -32.48 16.34 -1.38
C TYR A 15 -33.09 15.65 -2.60
N PHE A 16 -33.25 16.37 -3.71
CA PHE A 16 -33.46 15.73 -4.99
C PHE A 16 -32.13 15.10 -5.41
N MET A 17 -32.00 13.79 -5.19
CA MET A 17 -30.89 13.00 -5.69
C MET A 17 -30.87 13.11 -7.22
N HIS A 18 -29.89 13.86 -7.73
CA HIS A 18 -29.74 14.03 -9.16
C HIS A 18 -29.46 12.64 -9.78
N PRO A 19 -30.07 12.27 -10.92
CA PRO A 19 -29.83 10.97 -11.59
C PRO A 19 -28.37 10.75 -12.03
N LEU A 20 -27.49 11.74 -11.87
CA LEU A 20 -26.03 11.64 -12.06
C LEU A 20 -25.28 11.24 -10.79
N GLN A 21 -25.96 10.99 -9.67
CA GLN A 21 -25.38 10.50 -8.41
C GLN A 21 -25.16 8.97 -8.40
N SER A 22 -25.35 8.28 -9.52
CA SER A 22 -25.03 6.85 -9.60
C SER A 22 -23.52 6.64 -9.39
N PRO A 23 -23.10 5.88 -8.35
CA PRO A 23 -21.69 5.59 -8.12
C PRO A 23 -21.03 4.90 -9.32
N LEU A 24 -21.79 4.05 -10.04
CA LEU A 24 -21.32 3.37 -11.25
C LEU A 24 -21.03 4.36 -12.39
N LEU A 25 -21.91 5.34 -12.62
CA LEU A 25 -21.70 6.35 -13.65
C LEU A 25 -20.50 7.24 -13.30
N LEU A 26 -20.39 7.67 -12.04
CA LEU A 26 -19.25 8.46 -11.58
C LEU A 26 -17.95 7.67 -11.72
N HIS A 27 -17.94 6.38 -11.39
CA HIS A 27 -16.78 5.51 -11.55
C HIS A 27 -16.35 5.43 -13.02
N ALA A 28 -17.30 5.27 -13.95
CA ALA A 28 -17.03 5.30 -15.38
C ALA A 28 -16.47 6.65 -15.85
N VAL A 29 -17.00 7.77 -15.33
CA VAL A 29 -16.49 9.12 -15.61
C VAL A 29 -15.05 9.29 -15.12
N TYR A 30 -14.74 8.90 -13.88
CA TYR A 30 -13.37 8.98 -13.36
C TYR A 30 -12.41 8.09 -14.16
N ARG A 31 -12.81 6.88 -14.51
CA ARG A 31 -12.01 6.00 -15.38
C ARG A 31 -11.76 6.64 -16.74
N PHE A 32 -12.79 7.24 -17.35
CA PHE A 32 -12.65 7.97 -18.61
C PHE A 32 -11.67 9.14 -18.46
N VAL A 33 -11.82 9.99 -17.44
CA VAL A 33 -10.95 11.14 -17.20
C VAL A 33 -9.51 10.70 -16.96
N ARG A 34 -9.30 9.65 -16.16
CA ARG A 34 -7.98 9.06 -15.92
C ARG A 34 -7.31 8.65 -17.24
N GLU A 35 -7.98 7.84 -18.05
CA GLU A 35 -7.44 7.40 -19.35
C GLU A 35 -7.23 8.57 -20.30
N PHE A 36 -8.13 9.55 -20.27
CA PHE A 36 -8.01 10.76 -21.07
C PHE A 36 -6.75 11.55 -20.71
N VAL A 37 -6.51 11.78 -19.41
CA VAL A 37 -5.30 12.47 -18.92
C VAL A 37 -4.04 11.71 -19.33
N LEU A 38 -3.99 10.39 -19.12
CA LEU A 38 -2.80 9.60 -19.43
C LEU A 38 -2.45 9.57 -20.93
N ARG A 39 -3.44 9.69 -21.82
CA ARG A 39 -3.26 9.51 -23.27
C ARG A 39 -3.26 10.79 -24.09
N TYR A 40 -3.91 11.85 -23.61
CA TYR A 40 -4.17 13.06 -24.42
C TYR A 40 -3.70 14.35 -23.76
N VAL A 41 -3.33 14.33 -22.48
CA VAL A 41 -2.83 15.51 -21.77
C VAL A 41 -1.30 15.43 -21.67
N ASP A 42 -0.58 16.49 -22.03
CA ASP A 42 0.90 16.52 -22.10
C ASP A 42 1.54 15.44 -22.95
N THR A 43 0.84 15.02 -23.99
CA THR A 43 1.38 14.05 -24.93
C THR A 43 2.59 14.62 -25.64
N ASP A 44 3.66 13.84 -25.70
CA ASP A 44 4.84 14.17 -26.49
C ASP A 44 4.46 14.19 -27.99
N PRO A 45 4.51 15.35 -28.67
CA PRO A 45 4.17 15.44 -30.09
C PRO A 45 5.03 14.54 -30.97
N ALA A 46 6.26 14.22 -30.53
CA ALA A 46 7.17 13.34 -31.27
C ALA A 46 6.67 11.88 -31.39
N LEU A 47 5.66 11.49 -30.62
CA LEU A 47 5.03 10.16 -30.71
C LEU A 47 3.98 10.07 -31.82
N TYR A 48 3.67 11.17 -32.51
CA TYR A 48 2.64 11.24 -33.53
C TYR A 48 3.24 11.63 -34.89
N ALA A 49 2.60 11.18 -35.98
CA ALA A 49 2.94 11.64 -37.31
C ALA A 49 2.61 13.13 -37.47
N ASP A 50 3.44 13.88 -38.20
CA ASP A 50 3.30 15.33 -38.39
C ASP A 50 1.91 15.73 -38.91
N GLU A 51 1.32 14.94 -39.80
CA GLU A 51 -0.02 15.16 -40.34
C GLU A 51 -1.12 15.05 -39.26
N THR A 52 -0.96 14.14 -38.30
CA THR A 52 -1.89 13.98 -37.18
C THR A 52 -1.77 15.15 -36.20
N VAL A 53 -0.54 15.58 -35.92
CA VAL A 53 -0.27 16.76 -35.07
C VAL A 53 -0.87 18.01 -35.71
N ALA A 54 -0.68 18.20 -37.02
CA ALA A 54 -1.24 19.33 -37.76
C ALA A 54 -2.78 19.32 -37.76
N ALA A 55 -3.40 18.16 -37.99
CA ALA A 55 -4.86 18.02 -37.98
C ALA A 55 -5.49 18.24 -36.60
N ALA A 56 -4.79 17.84 -35.53
CA ALA A 56 -5.25 17.95 -34.15
C ALA A 56 -4.67 19.15 -33.39
N ALA A 57 -4.00 20.09 -34.07
CA ALA A 57 -3.26 21.18 -33.42
C ALA A 57 -4.12 22.00 -32.43
N GLN A 58 -5.38 22.29 -32.77
CA GLN A 58 -6.30 22.99 -31.87
C GLN A 58 -6.63 22.18 -30.62
N ALA A 59 -6.86 20.87 -30.76
CA ALA A 59 -7.12 19.98 -29.62
C ALA A 59 -5.88 19.85 -28.73
N PHE A 60 -4.69 19.70 -29.33
CA PHE A 60 -3.43 19.72 -28.57
C PHE A 60 -3.27 21.05 -27.82
N HIS A 61 -3.49 22.19 -28.45
CA HIS A 61 -3.43 23.49 -27.76
C HIS A 61 -4.41 23.60 -26.60
N ALA A 62 -5.65 23.14 -26.76
CA ALA A 62 -6.66 23.13 -25.70
C ALA A 62 -6.24 22.24 -24.51
N PHE A 63 -5.64 21.08 -24.77
CA PHE A 63 -5.22 20.13 -23.72
C PHE A 63 -3.87 20.46 -23.07
N HIS A 64 -3.11 21.39 -23.65
CA HIS A 64 -1.85 21.91 -23.07
C HIS A 64 -2.03 23.29 -22.42
N GLY A 65 -3.12 23.98 -22.73
CA GLY A 65 -3.41 25.35 -22.28
C GLY A 65 -4.26 25.44 -21.02
N THR A 66 -4.69 26.67 -20.72
CA THR A 66 -5.51 27.02 -19.55
C THR A 66 -6.94 26.50 -19.63
N GLU A 67 -7.43 26.11 -20.81
CA GLU A 67 -8.77 25.52 -20.95
C GLU A 67 -8.92 24.20 -20.20
N LEU A 68 -7.85 23.41 -20.14
CA LEU A 68 -7.82 22.19 -19.35
C LEU A 68 -7.99 22.47 -17.85
N ASN A 69 -7.50 23.61 -17.35
CA ASN A 69 -7.63 23.97 -15.93
C ASN A 69 -9.09 24.02 -15.49
N VAL A 70 -10.01 24.49 -16.35
CA VAL A 70 -11.45 24.48 -16.05
C VAL A 70 -11.97 23.06 -15.84
N VAL A 71 -11.49 22.10 -16.63
CA VAL A 71 -11.85 20.68 -16.47
C VAL A 71 -11.24 20.13 -15.18
N LEU A 72 -9.99 20.48 -14.88
CA LEU A 72 -9.33 20.08 -13.65
C LEU A 72 -10.06 20.61 -12.41
N ASP A 73 -10.54 21.85 -12.43
CA ASP A 73 -11.28 22.44 -11.31
C ASP A 73 -12.52 21.63 -11.00
N VAL A 74 -13.27 21.24 -12.03
CA VAL A 74 -14.46 20.39 -11.89
C VAL A 74 -14.08 19.02 -11.34
N VAL A 75 -13.07 18.36 -11.92
CA VAL A 75 -12.64 17.02 -11.50
C VAL A 75 -12.15 17.01 -10.05
N LEU A 76 -11.33 17.99 -9.65
CA LEU A 76 -10.79 18.12 -8.30
C LEU A 76 -11.89 18.46 -7.30
N SER A 77 -12.79 19.39 -7.64
CA SER A 77 -13.94 19.75 -6.80
C SER A 77 -14.89 18.59 -6.60
N CYS A 78 -15.23 17.86 -7.67
CA CYS A 78 -16.04 16.65 -7.58
C CYS A 78 -15.35 15.59 -6.72
N THR A 79 -14.02 15.44 -6.81
CA THR A 79 -13.27 14.49 -5.99
C THR A 79 -13.37 14.82 -4.50
N ALA A 80 -13.20 16.08 -4.13
CA ALA A 80 -13.35 16.55 -2.75
C ALA A 80 -14.79 16.36 -2.22
N GLN A 81 -15.80 16.59 -3.04
CA GLN A 81 -17.20 16.32 -2.67
C GLN A 81 -17.43 14.82 -2.51
N LEU A 82 -16.94 14.00 -3.43
CA LEU A 82 -17.15 12.56 -3.45
C LEU A 82 -16.59 11.87 -2.21
N ILE A 83 -15.37 12.22 -1.78
CA ILE A 83 -14.79 11.65 -0.54
C ILE A 83 -15.59 12.03 0.71
N THR A 84 -16.33 13.14 0.67
CA THR A 84 -17.12 13.63 1.80
C THR A 84 -18.51 12.98 1.82
N TYR A 85 -19.16 12.87 0.67
CA TYR A 85 -20.54 12.39 0.55
C TYR A 85 -20.67 10.88 0.32
N MET A 86 -19.67 10.24 -0.31
CA MET A 86 -19.66 8.82 -0.64
C MET A 86 -18.39 8.10 -0.15
N PRO A 87 -17.99 8.26 1.13
CA PRO A 87 -16.70 7.74 1.63
C PRO A 87 -16.60 6.22 1.66
N LEU A 88 -17.72 5.50 1.58
CA LEU A 88 -17.78 4.04 1.68
C LEU A 88 -17.74 3.34 0.31
N GLU A 89 -17.89 4.07 -0.79
CA GLU A 89 -17.85 3.54 -2.15
C GLU A 89 -16.38 3.33 -2.58
N SER A 90 -15.75 2.23 -2.12
CA SER A 90 -14.31 1.99 -2.30
C SER A 90 -13.87 2.08 -3.76
N GLU A 91 -14.58 1.45 -4.68
CA GLU A 91 -14.20 1.43 -6.10
C GLU A 91 -14.20 2.84 -6.69
N LEU A 92 -15.21 3.64 -6.33
CA LEU A 92 -15.35 5.00 -6.78
C LEU A 92 -14.25 5.91 -6.20
N ILE A 93 -13.98 5.78 -4.89
CA ILE A 93 -12.89 6.49 -4.22
C ILE A 93 -11.54 6.13 -4.85
N THR A 94 -11.31 4.84 -5.11
CA THR A 94 -10.10 4.36 -5.78
C THR A 94 -9.98 4.92 -7.20
N ALA A 95 -11.06 4.98 -7.98
CA ALA A 95 -11.02 5.58 -9.32
C ALA A 95 -10.71 7.09 -9.27
N ALA A 96 -11.25 7.81 -8.28
CA ALA A 96 -10.93 9.21 -8.07
C ALA A 96 -9.46 9.41 -7.65
N ALA A 97 -8.95 8.61 -6.73
CA ALA A 97 -7.52 8.58 -6.37
C ALA A 97 -6.62 8.26 -7.56
N GLN A 98 -6.98 7.27 -8.39
CA GLN A 98 -6.23 6.94 -9.61
C GLN A 98 -6.23 8.09 -10.63
N THR A 99 -7.29 8.91 -10.65
CA THR A 99 -7.33 10.11 -11.48
C THR A 99 -6.34 11.16 -10.98
N LEU A 100 -6.23 11.36 -9.66
CA LEU A 100 -5.18 12.21 -9.06
C LEU A 100 -3.77 11.67 -9.38
N ILE A 101 -3.57 10.34 -9.32
CA ILE A 101 -2.29 9.72 -9.72
C ILE A 101 -2.00 9.99 -11.20
N ALA A 102 -2.99 9.86 -12.08
CA ALA A 102 -2.83 10.19 -13.50
C ALA A 102 -2.46 11.66 -13.73
N LEU A 103 -3.11 12.58 -13.01
CA LEU A 103 -2.75 14.01 -13.05
C LEU A 103 -1.33 14.26 -12.57
N SER A 104 -0.86 13.53 -11.55
CA SER A 104 0.52 13.62 -11.07
C SER A 104 1.55 13.15 -12.11
N ALA A 105 1.15 12.34 -13.11
CA ALA A 105 2.07 11.83 -14.14
C ALA A 105 2.39 12.86 -15.24
N SER A 106 1.74 14.02 -15.20
CA SER A 106 1.99 15.17 -16.06
C SER A 106 3.47 15.58 -16.03
N LYS A 107 4.11 15.70 -17.21
CA LYS A 107 5.49 16.20 -17.31
C LYS A 107 5.58 17.73 -17.20
N ASN A 108 4.45 18.43 -17.34
CA ASN A 108 4.38 19.88 -17.18
C ASN A 108 4.33 20.29 -15.69
N ASN A 109 5.44 20.85 -15.20
CA ASN A 109 5.57 21.36 -13.83
C ASN A 109 4.53 22.44 -13.49
N ALA A 110 4.14 23.29 -14.44
CA ALA A 110 3.12 24.32 -14.19
C ALA A 110 1.76 23.69 -13.92
N ARG A 111 1.42 22.57 -14.58
CA ARG A 111 0.18 21.84 -14.29
C ARG A 111 0.24 21.15 -12.94
N LEU A 112 1.37 20.53 -12.60
CA LEU A 112 1.52 19.93 -11.27
C LEU A 112 1.39 20.96 -10.16
N ALA A 113 2.00 22.14 -10.33
CA ALA A 113 1.84 23.27 -9.41
C ALA A 113 0.37 23.74 -9.34
N TYR A 114 -0.33 23.78 -10.48
CA TYR A 114 -1.76 24.11 -10.53
C TYR A 114 -2.60 23.11 -9.72
N VAL A 115 -2.41 21.81 -9.94
CA VAL A 115 -3.14 20.75 -9.22
C VAL A 115 -2.91 20.85 -7.72
N VAL A 116 -1.66 21.01 -7.28
CA VAL A 116 -1.33 21.10 -5.84
C VAL A 116 -1.87 22.37 -5.19
N SER A 117 -1.83 23.50 -5.89
CA SER A 117 -2.35 24.77 -5.37
C SER A 117 -3.87 24.87 -5.38
N HIS A 118 -4.57 23.94 -6.04
CA HIS A 118 -6.02 23.91 -6.07
C HIS A 118 -6.59 23.57 -4.67
N GLU A 119 -7.53 24.39 -4.19
CA GLU A 119 -8.11 24.30 -2.84
C GLU A 119 -8.65 22.89 -2.53
N SER A 120 -9.31 22.24 -3.50
CA SER A 120 -9.83 20.89 -3.34
C SER A 120 -8.78 19.85 -2.96
N VAL A 121 -7.53 19.97 -3.43
CA VAL A 121 -6.45 19.03 -3.03
C VAL A 121 -6.10 19.24 -1.56
N GLY A 122 -6.05 20.49 -1.11
CA GLY A 122 -5.93 20.83 0.32
C GLY A 122 -7.08 20.25 1.15
N ASN A 123 -8.32 20.41 0.68
CA ASN A 123 -9.51 19.88 1.34
C ASN A 123 -9.51 18.34 1.41
N ILE A 124 -9.06 17.67 0.34
CA ILE A 124 -8.88 16.21 0.32
C ILE A 124 -7.84 15.78 1.35
N ALA A 125 -6.68 16.44 1.39
CA ALA A 125 -5.62 16.13 2.34
C ALA A 125 -6.08 16.36 3.79
N GLN A 126 -6.76 17.47 4.08
CA GLN A 126 -7.34 17.75 5.40
C GLN A 126 -8.38 16.71 5.81
N TYR A 127 -9.27 16.32 4.89
CA TYR A 127 -10.26 15.28 5.16
C TYR A 127 -9.60 13.93 5.49
N VAL A 128 -8.63 13.49 4.69
CA VAL A 128 -7.94 12.20 4.85
C VAL A 128 -7.13 12.15 6.15
N THR A 129 -6.46 13.25 6.49
CA THR A 129 -5.63 13.37 7.69
C THR A 129 -6.42 13.64 8.97
N SER A 130 -7.70 14.04 8.86
CA SER A 130 -8.54 14.34 10.02
C SER A 130 -8.65 13.15 10.97
N THR A 131 -8.36 13.39 12.25
CA THR A 131 -8.50 12.39 13.32
C THR A 131 -9.92 12.46 13.87
N SER A 132 -10.64 11.33 13.83
CA SER A 132 -11.90 11.21 14.57
C SER A 132 -11.56 11.11 16.06
N SER A 133 -11.48 12.24 16.75
CA SER A 133 -11.33 12.31 18.20
C SER A 133 -12.60 11.77 18.86
N SER A 134 -12.68 10.45 19.02
CA SER A 134 -13.66 9.79 19.88
C SER A 134 -12.93 8.96 20.93
N ALA A 135 -12.24 9.68 21.81
CA ALA A 135 -11.70 9.13 23.05
C ALA A 135 -11.48 10.25 24.09
N SER A 136 -12.57 10.85 24.56
CA SER A 136 -12.67 11.35 25.94
C SER A 136 -14.12 11.62 26.29
N GLY A 137 -14.66 10.81 27.20
CA GLY A 137 -15.90 11.13 27.89
C GLY A 137 -15.67 12.38 28.75
N SER A 138 -16.33 13.47 28.40
CA SER A 138 -16.70 14.53 29.33
C SER A 138 -17.89 15.27 28.73
N GLY A 139 -18.97 15.34 29.48
CA GLY A 139 -20.25 15.87 29.04
C GLY A 139 -20.22 17.37 28.77
N GLY A 140 -21.26 17.82 28.06
CA GLY A 140 -21.65 19.23 28.02
C GLY A 140 -21.58 19.87 26.65
N GLY A 141 -22.70 19.76 25.91
CA GLY A 141 -23.25 20.80 25.03
C GLY A 141 -22.33 21.51 24.03
N ASN A 142 -22.37 21.11 22.76
CA ASN A 142 -22.99 21.92 21.69
C ASN A 142 -23.04 21.09 20.40
N ASN A 143 -24.24 20.73 19.95
CA ASN A 143 -24.47 20.02 18.68
C ASN A 143 -24.33 20.99 17.50
N ASN A 144 -23.09 21.30 17.10
CA ASN A 144 -22.81 21.80 15.76
C ASN A 144 -21.83 20.86 15.06
N SER A 145 -22.41 20.03 14.19
CA SER A 145 -21.89 18.80 13.63
C SER A 145 -20.96 18.99 12.42
N ASN A 146 -19.70 19.39 12.64
CA ASN A 146 -18.68 19.38 11.56
C ASN A 146 -17.40 18.60 11.88
N ASN A 147 -17.31 17.92 13.03
CA ASN A 147 -16.14 17.09 13.37
C ASN A 147 -16.36 15.61 12.99
N SER A 148 -16.77 15.35 11.74
CA SER A 148 -16.76 13.99 11.19
C SER A 148 -15.35 13.69 10.69
N GLY A 149 -14.55 12.98 11.49
CA GLY A 149 -13.24 12.51 11.04
C GLY A 149 -13.35 11.63 9.79
N CYS A 150 -12.21 11.34 9.14
CA CYS A 150 -12.13 10.56 7.90
C CYS A 150 -12.95 9.26 7.98
N ARG A 151 -13.94 9.10 7.08
CA ARG A 151 -14.85 7.94 7.04
C ARG A 151 -14.51 6.95 5.92
N LEU A 152 -13.38 7.15 5.24
CA LEU A 152 -12.93 6.24 4.19
C LEU A 152 -12.70 4.85 4.78
N ASN A 153 -13.10 3.82 4.03
CA ASN A 153 -12.69 2.46 4.33
C ASN A 153 -11.18 2.27 4.07
N ALA A 154 -10.64 1.12 4.47
CA ALA A 154 -9.22 0.80 4.33
C ALA A 154 -8.70 0.99 2.90
N VAL A 155 -9.42 0.49 1.89
CA VAL A 155 -9.03 0.57 0.48
C VAL A 155 -9.01 2.02 -0.01
N GLY A 156 -10.04 2.79 0.30
CA GLY A 156 -10.13 4.21 -0.05
C GLY A 156 -9.04 5.03 0.62
N LEU A 157 -8.71 4.72 1.89
CA LEU A 157 -7.66 5.40 2.63
C LEU A 157 -6.27 5.13 2.03
N VAL A 158 -5.96 3.88 1.70
CA VAL A 158 -4.72 3.50 1.00
C VAL A 158 -4.60 4.26 -0.31
N ALA A 159 -5.65 4.24 -1.14
CA ALA A 159 -5.66 4.89 -2.44
C ALA A 159 -5.47 6.41 -2.34
N MET A 160 -6.10 7.04 -1.34
CA MET A 160 -5.97 8.49 -1.14
C MET A 160 -4.57 8.89 -0.66
N TYR A 161 -3.99 8.18 0.33
CA TYR A 161 -2.61 8.43 0.76
C TYR A 161 -1.60 8.21 -0.37
N GLU A 162 -1.78 7.16 -1.18
CA GLU A 162 -1.00 6.91 -2.39
C GLU A 162 -1.11 8.09 -3.36
N SER A 163 -2.33 8.50 -3.70
CA SER A 163 -2.55 9.56 -4.69
C SER A 163 -2.03 10.93 -4.26
N LEU A 164 -2.25 11.32 -2.99
CA LEU A 164 -1.75 12.58 -2.44
C LEU A 164 -0.23 12.57 -2.35
N GLY A 165 0.37 11.46 -1.89
CA GLY A 165 1.82 11.31 -1.86
C GLY A 165 2.44 11.45 -3.24
N MET A 166 1.87 10.78 -4.25
CA MET A 166 2.30 10.89 -5.66
C MET A 166 2.22 12.31 -6.19
N VAL A 167 1.09 13.01 -5.95
CA VAL A 167 0.88 14.39 -6.36
C VAL A 167 1.90 15.33 -5.70
N PHE A 168 2.10 15.24 -4.38
CA PHE A 168 3.01 16.14 -3.66
C PHE A 168 4.48 15.90 -4.00
N VAL A 169 4.89 14.64 -4.12
CA VAL A 169 6.28 14.29 -4.47
C VAL A 169 6.60 14.75 -5.90
N ARG A 170 5.75 14.43 -6.88
CA ARG A 170 6.01 14.78 -8.28
C ARG A 170 5.94 16.28 -8.55
N ALA A 171 5.10 17.00 -7.83
CA ALA A 171 5.04 18.45 -7.92
C ALA A 171 6.18 19.16 -7.16
N GLY A 172 7.06 18.43 -6.47
CA GLY A 172 8.18 19.01 -5.71
C GLY A 172 7.77 19.78 -4.45
N HIS A 173 6.57 19.52 -3.93
CA HIS A 173 6.01 20.22 -2.78
C HIS A 173 6.30 19.47 -1.47
N GLU A 174 7.56 19.52 -1.02
CA GLU A 174 8.06 18.76 0.14
C GLU A 174 7.28 19.03 1.44
N ALA A 175 6.83 20.26 1.65
CA ALA A 175 6.10 20.66 2.86
C ALA A 175 4.76 19.92 2.99
N TYR A 176 4.01 19.75 1.88
CA TYR A 176 2.74 19.01 1.90
C TYR A 176 2.96 17.51 2.10
N PHE A 177 3.99 16.94 1.49
CA PHE A 177 4.36 15.54 1.73
C PHE A 177 4.79 15.31 3.18
N THR A 178 5.62 16.20 3.73
CA THR A 178 6.04 16.16 5.13
C THR A 178 4.86 16.29 6.08
N HIS A 179 3.89 17.16 5.78
CA HIS A 179 2.65 17.24 6.55
C HIS A 179 1.81 15.95 6.47
N LEU A 180 1.74 15.32 5.29
CA LEU A 180 1.06 14.03 5.12
C LEU A 180 1.71 12.94 5.97
N CYS A 181 3.04 12.81 5.94
CA CYS A 181 3.79 11.90 6.80
C CYS A 181 3.63 12.24 8.30
N GLY A 182 3.74 13.52 8.64
CA GLY A 182 3.59 14.03 10.00
C GLY A 182 2.21 13.73 10.58
N SER A 183 1.15 13.74 9.76
CA SER A 183 -0.19 13.35 10.20
C SER A 183 -0.26 11.88 10.65
N VAL A 184 0.47 10.98 9.99
CA VAL A 184 0.55 9.55 10.35
C VAL A 184 1.42 9.39 11.60
N TYR A 185 2.55 10.09 11.67
CA TYR A 185 3.40 10.09 12.86
C TYR A 185 2.65 10.58 14.10
N ALA A 186 1.87 11.66 13.99
CA ALA A 186 1.05 12.19 15.09
C ALA A 186 0.00 11.19 15.61
N LEU A 187 -0.40 10.20 14.81
CA LEU A 187 -1.29 9.11 15.27
C LEU A 187 -0.58 8.17 16.26
N VAL A 188 0.74 8.06 16.19
CA VAL A 188 1.55 7.16 17.02
C VAL A 188 2.41 7.89 18.05
N GLU A 189 2.63 9.20 17.87
CA GLU A 189 3.45 10.01 18.77
C GLU A 189 2.92 9.97 20.21
N GLY A 190 3.85 9.82 21.16
CA GLY A 190 3.53 9.72 22.59
C GLY A 190 2.85 8.40 22.99
N LYS A 191 2.57 7.49 22.06
CA LYS A 191 2.04 6.15 22.34
C LYS A 191 3.20 5.19 22.48
N ALA A 192 3.77 5.18 23.69
CA ALA A 192 4.70 4.13 24.11
C ALA A 192 4.01 2.75 24.20
N GLU A 193 2.68 2.74 24.21
CA GLU A 193 1.83 1.56 24.33
C GLU A 193 1.11 1.19 23.02
N VAL A 194 0.53 0.01 23.12
CA VAL A 194 -0.28 -0.72 22.16
C VAL A 194 -1.42 0.13 21.58
N LEU A 195 -1.44 0.31 20.25
CA LEU A 195 -2.51 1.04 19.56
C LEU A 195 -3.84 0.27 19.63
N ASN A 196 -4.95 0.98 19.77
CA ASN A 196 -6.28 0.37 19.61
C ASN A 196 -6.51 -0.06 18.14
N ARG A 197 -7.46 -0.98 17.92
CA ARG A 197 -7.65 -1.66 16.63
C ARG A 197 -7.91 -0.68 15.48
N ASN A 198 -8.83 0.27 15.68
CA ASN A 198 -9.22 1.23 14.64
C ASN A 198 -8.06 2.15 14.27
N LEU A 199 -7.31 2.62 15.27
CA LEU A 199 -6.14 3.46 15.05
C LEU A 199 -5.01 2.69 14.39
N PHE A 200 -4.75 1.46 14.83
CA PHE A 200 -3.74 0.58 14.25
C PHE A 200 -4.03 0.33 12.77
N GLN A 201 -5.27 -0.06 12.45
CA GLN A 201 -5.73 -0.22 11.08
C GLN A 201 -5.59 1.07 10.25
N LYS A 202 -5.97 2.22 10.81
CA LYS A 202 -5.81 3.51 10.13
C LYS A 202 -4.35 3.79 9.79
N VAL A 203 -3.43 3.62 10.76
CA VAL A 203 -1.99 3.82 10.55
C VAL A 203 -1.46 2.87 9.47
N ILE A 204 -1.81 1.58 9.52
CA ILE A 204 -1.37 0.62 8.50
C ILE A 204 -1.86 1.01 7.12
N CYS A 205 -3.14 1.36 6.97
CA CYS A 205 -3.71 1.73 5.68
C CYS A 205 -3.07 3.01 5.13
N SER A 206 -2.81 4.01 5.97
CA SER A 206 -2.08 5.21 5.58
C SER A 206 -0.67 4.90 5.11
N LEU A 207 0.07 4.05 5.85
CA LEU A 207 1.41 3.62 5.48
C LEU A 207 1.43 2.78 4.21
N CYS A 208 0.43 1.93 3.97
CA CYS A 208 0.31 1.16 2.73
C CYS A 208 0.20 2.08 1.50
N GLY A 209 -0.54 3.19 1.63
CA GLY A 209 -0.61 4.20 0.57
C GLY A 209 0.74 4.91 0.36
N LEU A 210 1.37 5.34 1.45
CA LEU A 210 2.67 6.03 1.41
C LEU A 210 3.81 5.12 0.90
N ALA A 211 3.77 3.82 1.19
CA ALA A 211 4.74 2.84 0.73
C ALA A 211 4.81 2.76 -0.81
N LYS A 212 3.74 3.11 -1.52
CA LYS A 212 3.68 3.09 -2.98
C LYS A 212 4.12 4.39 -3.64
N CYS A 213 4.49 5.41 -2.86
CA CYS A 213 4.92 6.69 -3.41
C CYS A 213 6.21 6.53 -4.23
N VAL A 214 6.29 7.30 -5.32
CA VAL A 214 7.48 7.36 -6.18
C VAL A 214 8.67 8.00 -5.47
N ALA A 215 9.85 7.80 -6.05
CA ALA A 215 11.08 8.44 -5.61
C ALA A 215 10.99 9.97 -5.63
N GLY A 216 11.65 10.59 -4.65
CA GLY A 216 11.83 12.04 -4.60
C GLY A 216 11.76 12.63 -3.19
N GLN A 217 11.19 11.89 -2.22
CA GLN A 217 11.09 12.31 -0.80
C GLN A 217 11.48 11.18 0.15
N ASP A 218 12.44 10.38 -0.28
CA ASP A 218 12.87 9.11 0.32
C ASP A 218 13.27 9.30 1.79
N ARG A 219 14.02 10.36 2.13
CA ARG A 219 14.42 10.64 3.53
C ARG A 219 13.24 10.84 4.46
N THR A 220 12.24 11.62 4.05
CA THR A 220 11.04 11.90 4.85
C THR A 220 10.21 10.64 5.04
N LEU A 221 10.08 9.83 3.98
CA LEU A 221 9.36 8.57 4.03
C LEU A 221 10.06 7.56 4.94
N TYR A 222 11.38 7.38 4.81
CA TYR A 222 12.15 6.44 5.63
C TYR A 222 12.14 6.86 7.10
N GLY A 223 12.31 8.16 7.37
CA GLY A 223 12.20 8.70 8.73
C GLY A 223 10.84 8.44 9.38
N LEU A 224 9.74 8.52 8.62
CA LEU A 224 8.41 8.14 9.10
C LEU A 224 8.37 6.65 9.46
N PHE A 225 8.78 5.77 8.55
CA PHE A 225 8.71 4.33 8.78
C PHE A 225 9.60 3.88 9.95
N ASP A 226 10.83 4.36 10.01
CA ASP A 226 11.77 4.05 11.09
C ASP A 226 11.23 4.49 12.47
N ALA A 227 10.51 5.61 12.52
CA ALA A 227 9.87 6.07 13.76
C ALA A 227 8.60 5.27 14.13
N VAL A 228 7.86 4.78 13.14
CA VAL A 228 6.56 4.10 13.36
C VAL A 228 6.72 2.59 13.58
N TRP A 229 7.75 1.95 13.02
CA TRP A 229 7.97 0.49 13.15
C TRP A 229 7.99 -0.03 14.58
N PRO A 230 8.68 0.58 15.55
CA PRO A 230 8.70 0.08 16.92
C PRO A 230 7.29 0.01 17.54
N VAL A 231 6.46 1.02 17.30
CA VAL A 231 5.08 1.09 17.83
C VAL A 231 4.20 0.03 17.17
N LEU A 232 4.34 -0.17 15.87
CA LEU A 232 3.55 -1.18 15.15
C LEU A 232 3.95 -2.61 15.53
N ARG A 233 5.26 -2.88 15.69
CA ARG A 233 5.76 -4.17 16.19
C ARG A 233 5.26 -4.51 17.59
N ALA A 234 5.21 -3.52 18.49
CA ALA A 234 4.62 -3.73 19.81
C ALA A 234 3.10 -4.01 19.71
N SER A 235 2.40 -3.30 18.84
CA SER A 235 0.94 -3.35 18.73
C SER A 235 0.41 -4.57 17.99
N ILE A 236 1.15 -5.18 17.06
CA ILE A 236 0.66 -6.35 16.31
C ILE A 236 0.54 -7.60 17.19
N ARG A 237 1.31 -7.69 18.28
CA ARG A 237 1.37 -8.87 19.17
C ARG A 237 0.06 -9.17 19.92
N GLN A 238 -0.81 -8.18 20.11
CA GLN A 238 -2.16 -8.37 20.69
C GLN A 238 -3.20 -8.79 19.64
N TYR A 239 -2.87 -8.71 18.35
CA TYR A 239 -3.79 -8.97 17.24
C TYR A 239 -3.47 -10.28 16.52
N VAL A 240 -2.82 -11.21 17.21
CA VAL A 240 -2.48 -12.56 16.69
C VAL A 240 -3.73 -13.31 16.20
N ASP A 241 -4.90 -13.05 16.79
CA ASP A 241 -6.16 -13.71 16.40
C ASP A 241 -7.04 -12.87 15.46
N ALA A 242 -6.55 -11.71 14.99
CA ALA A 242 -7.30 -10.82 14.10
C ALA A 242 -6.75 -10.90 12.66
N ASP A 243 -7.30 -11.83 11.89
CA ASP A 243 -6.84 -12.17 10.54
C ASP A 243 -6.84 -10.98 9.58
N ASP A 244 -7.84 -10.10 9.66
CA ASP A 244 -7.92 -8.87 8.87
C ASP A 244 -6.78 -7.89 9.17
N ILE A 245 -6.38 -7.77 10.44
CA ILE A 245 -5.28 -6.91 10.89
C ILE A 245 -3.95 -7.50 10.45
N LEU A 246 -3.76 -8.81 10.67
CA LEU A 246 -2.54 -9.52 10.26
C LEU A 246 -2.34 -9.41 8.75
N LYS A 247 -3.39 -9.61 7.96
CA LYS A 247 -3.34 -9.50 6.49
C LYS A 247 -2.92 -8.10 6.05
N GLN A 248 -3.51 -7.07 6.64
CA GLN A 248 -3.16 -5.68 6.32
C GLN A 248 -1.71 -5.33 6.71
N TYR A 249 -1.23 -5.84 7.85
CA TYR A 249 0.15 -5.61 8.27
C TYR A 249 1.17 -6.33 7.38
N LEU A 250 0.86 -7.57 6.97
CA LEU A 250 1.67 -8.29 6.00
C LEU A 250 1.68 -7.60 4.63
N LEU A 251 0.52 -7.11 4.18
CA LEU A 251 0.40 -6.32 2.96
C LEU A 251 1.25 -5.05 3.01
N LEU A 252 1.31 -4.37 4.16
CA LEU A 252 2.18 -3.21 4.35
C LEU A 252 3.65 -3.55 4.14
N LEU A 253 4.14 -4.62 4.79
CA LEU A 253 5.53 -5.06 4.64
C LEU A 253 5.84 -5.43 3.19
N ARG A 254 4.93 -6.16 2.54
CA ARG A 254 5.05 -6.54 1.13
C ARG A 254 5.16 -5.30 0.24
N LEU A 255 4.23 -4.35 0.36
CA LEU A 255 4.22 -3.13 -0.47
C LEU A 255 5.45 -2.25 -0.22
N TYR A 256 5.90 -2.15 1.03
CA TYR A 256 7.11 -1.38 1.34
C TYR A 256 8.36 -2.06 0.76
N ALA A 257 8.45 -3.39 0.84
CA ALA A 257 9.52 -4.15 0.19
C ALA A 257 9.47 -3.99 -1.34
N GLU A 258 8.30 -4.16 -1.95
CA GLU A 258 8.10 -4.06 -3.41
C GLU A 258 8.55 -2.71 -3.97
N HIS A 259 8.16 -1.60 -3.32
CA HIS A 259 8.34 -0.27 -3.90
C HIS A 259 9.57 0.48 -3.38
N GLN A 260 10.05 0.19 -2.17
CA GLN A 260 11.08 0.99 -1.51
C GLN A 260 12.39 0.24 -1.30
N LEU A 261 12.39 -1.09 -1.22
CA LEU A 261 13.56 -1.88 -0.78
C LEU A 261 14.86 -1.56 -1.53
N THR A 262 14.80 -1.40 -2.86
CA THR A 262 15.96 -1.08 -3.69
C THR A 262 16.61 0.27 -3.37
N ARG A 263 15.85 1.19 -2.77
CA ARG A 263 16.27 2.56 -2.44
C ARG A 263 16.52 2.79 -0.95
N LEU A 264 16.19 1.81 -0.10
CA LEU A 264 16.37 1.93 1.34
C LEU A 264 17.86 1.90 1.72
N PRO A 265 18.30 2.76 2.65
CA PRO A 265 19.62 2.65 3.27
C PRO A 265 19.70 1.40 4.15
N SER A 266 20.91 0.93 4.46
CA SER A 266 21.15 -0.33 5.19
C SER A 266 20.42 -0.39 6.54
N ALA A 267 20.36 0.72 7.29
CA ALA A 267 19.67 0.79 8.58
C ALA A 267 18.15 0.56 8.46
N SER A 268 17.48 1.28 7.55
CA SER A 268 16.04 1.11 7.32
C SER A 268 15.72 -0.24 6.65
N CYS A 269 16.65 -0.81 5.89
CA CYS A 269 16.54 -2.20 5.42
C CYS A 269 16.52 -3.17 6.59
N LEU A 270 17.51 -3.08 7.49
CA LEU A 270 17.59 -3.96 8.65
C LEU A 270 16.31 -3.87 9.48
N ALA A 271 15.77 -2.66 9.68
CA ALA A 271 14.51 -2.45 10.37
C ALA A 271 13.33 -3.16 9.67
N LEU A 272 13.27 -3.15 8.34
CA LEU A 272 12.26 -3.89 7.55
C LEU A 272 12.44 -5.40 7.69
N TYR A 273 13.67 -5.92 7.63
CA TYR A 273 13.96 -7.34 7.81
C TYR A 273 13.56 -7.83 9.21
N GLN A 274 13.99 -7.13 10.26
CA GLN A 274 13.63 -7.44 11.64
C GLN A 274 12.10 -7.40 11.86
N THR A 275 11.43 -6.38 11.30
CA THR A 275 9.97 -6.28 11.38
C THR A 275 9.29 -7.45 10.65
N SER A 276 9.81 -7.83 9.48
CA SER A 276 9.31 -8.97 8.71
C SER A 276 9.49 -10.28 9.48
N PHE A 277 10.67 -10.51 10.07
CA PHE A 277 10.93 -11.67 10.91
C PHE A 277 9.96 -11.79 12.08
N GLU A 278 9.71 -10.70 12.81
CA GLU A 278 8.73 -10.71 13.92
C GLU A 278 7.33 -11.06 13.45
N VAL A 279 6.89 -10.51 12.31
CA VAL A 279 5.56 -10.81 11.73
C VAL A 279 5.46 -12.24 11.26
N LEU A 280 6.49 -12.77 10.61
CA LEU A 280 6.54 -14.16 10.17
C LEU A 280 6.42 -15.12 11.36
N ASN A 281 7.07 -14.84 12.49
CA ASN A 281 6.89 -15.62 13.71
C ASN A 281 5.45 -15.55 14.27
N ILE A 282 4.79 -14.39 14.18
CA ILE A 282 3.38 -14.25 14.56
C ILE A 282 2.49 -15.10 13.65
N TYR A 283 2.74 -15.08 12.35
CA TYR A 283 2.04 -15.91 11.37
C TYR A 283 2.29 -17.40 11.60
N GLN A 284 3.52 -17.81 11.91
CA GLN A 284 3.83 -19.19 12.28
C GLN A 284 2.92 -19.66 13.42
N ARG A 285 2.84 -18.86 14.49
CA ARG A 285 1.97 -19.16 15.63
C ARG A 285 0.50 -19.21 15.24
N ARG A 286 0.03 -18.26 14.42
CA ARG A 286 -1.36 -18.22 13.96
C ARG A 286 -1.72 -19.44 13.12
N PHE A 287 -0.87 -19.85 12.18
CA PHE A 287 -1.12 -21.05 11.37
C PHE A 287 -1.14 -22.33 12.21
N SER A 288 -0.24 -22.48 13.18
CA SER A 288 -0.30 -23.63 14.11
C SER A 288 -1.59 -23.65 14.95
N LEU A 289 -2.15 -22.49 15.30
CA LEU A 289 -3.45 -22.41 16.00
C LEU A 289 -4.63 -22.80 15.09
N LEU A 290 -4.55 -22.48 13.80
CA LEU A 290 -5.56 -22.86 12.81
C LEU A 290 -5.53 -24.38 12.55
N GLU A 291 -4.34 -24.97 12.42
CA GLU A 291 -4.19 -26.43 12.25
C GLU A 291 -4.78 -27.24 13.42
N GLN A 292 -4.69 -26.71 14.66
CA GLN A 292 -5.27 -27.34 15.84
C GLN A 292 -6.81 -27.26 15.88
N ARG A 293 -7.41 -26.30 15.16
CA ARG A 293 -8.86 -26.11 15.06
C ARG A 293 -9.35 -26.81 13.79
N SER A 294 -9.54 -28.13 13.86
CA SER A 294 -10.14 -29.01 12.82
C SER A 294 -10.81 -28.26 11.65
N GLU A 295 -10.04 -28.01 10.58
CA GLU A 295 -10.32 -27.09 9.47
C GLU A 295 -11.43 -27.54 8.50
N ALA A 296 -12.08 -28.69 8.73
CA ALA A 296 -12.90 -29.37 7.72
C ALA A 296 -14.21 -28.65 7.31
N ALA A 297 -14.50 -27.43 7.80
CA ALA A 297 -15.73 -26.70 7.46
C ALA A 297 -15.59 -25.17 7.40
N ASP A 298 -14.40 -24.59 7.58
CA ASP A 298 -14.25 -23.13 7.61
C ASP A 298 -13.58 -22.59 6.34
N GLU A 299 -14.40 -22.27 5.34
CA GLU A 299 -13.96 -21.66 4.07
C GLU A 299 -13.18 -20.35 4.31
N GLU A 300 -13.50 -19.59 5.35
CA GLU A 300 -12.84 -18.32 5.68
C GLU A 300 -11.40 -18.55 6.15
N ALA A 301 -11.18 -19.58 6.98
CA ALA A 301 -9.84 -19.97 7.43
C ALA A 301 -8.95 -20.43 6.26
N VAL A 302 -9.53 -21.20 5.32
CA VAL A 302 -8.82 -21.65 4.10
C VAL A 302 -8.46 -20.45 3.21
N LEU A 303 -9.39 -19.52 3.01
CA LEU A 303 -9.15 -18.29 2.24
C LEU A 303 -8.03 -17.44 2.87
N PHE A 304 -8.10 -17.18 4.17
CA PHE A 304 -7.07 -16.45 4.90
C PHE A 304 -5.70 -17.11 4.77
N ARG A 305 -5.63 -18.44 4.93
CA ARG A 305 -4.39 -19.21 4.81
C ARG A 305 -3.77 -19.06 3.42
N ASN A 306 -4.58 -19.19 2.37
CA ASN A 306 -4.10 -19.09 0.99
C ASN A 306 -3.66 -17.67 0.61
N GLU A 307 -4.44 -16.65 0.97
CA GLU A 307 -4.09 -15.25 0.69
C GLU A 307 -2.84 -14.82 1.48
N SER A 308 -2.77 -15.16 2.76
CA SER A 308 -1.60 -14.89 3.60
C SER A 308 -0.37 -15.61 3.09
N CYS A 309 -0.49 -16.86 2.65
CA CYS A 309 0.61 -17.61 2.04
C CYS A 309 1.16 -16.90 0.80
N LEU A 310 0.29 -16.43 -0.10
CA LEU A 310 0.71 -15.68 -1.28
C LEU A 310 1.46 -14.40 -0.88
N HIS A 311 0.93 -13.63 0.08
CA HIS A 311 1.59 -12.40 0.53
C HIS A 311 2.93 -12.65 1.23
N VAL A 312 3.07 -13.72 2.01
CA VAL A 312 4.37 -14.11 2.59
C VAL A 312 5.35 -14.44 1.47
N LEU A 313 4.94 -15.22 0.47
CA LEU A 313 5.80 -15.58 -0.67
C LEU A 313 6.23 -14.36 -1.49
N GLU A 314 5.32 -13.42 -1.75
CA GLU A 314 5.65 -12.18 -2.45
C GLU A 314 6.63 -11.33 -1.62
N LEU A 315 6.39 -11.17 -0.32
CA LEU A 315 7.31 -10.48 0.59
C LEU A 315 8.70 -11.12 0.54
N LEU A 316 8.80 -12.44 0.65
CA LEU A 316 10.09 -13.14 0.61
C LEU A 316 10.81 -12.99 -0.73
N ASN A 317 10.08 -13.07 -1.85
CA ASN A 317 10.66 -12.82 -3.17
C ASN A 317 11.21 -11.39 -3.28
N HIS A 318 10.50 -10.38 -2.75
CA HIS A 318 11.00 -9.00 -2.72
C HIS A 318 12.22 -8.86 -1.81
N LEU A 319 12.18 -9.41 -0.60
CA LEU A 319 13.34 -9.39 0.30
C LEU A 319 14.55 -10.06 -0.37
N SER A 320 14.38 -11.21 -1.01
CA SER A 320 15.45 -11.87 -1.75
C SER A 320 16.01 -11.08 -2.95
N SER A 321 15.24 -10.15 -3.53
CA SER A 321 15.67 -9.44 -4.74
C SER A 321 16.66 -8.30 -4.48
N LYS A 322 16.93 -7.96 -3.22
CA LYS A 322 17.90 -6.89 -2.93
C LYS A 322 19.32 -7.43 -3.08
N ASP A 323 20.00 -6.98 -4.13
CA ASP A 323 21.43 -7.19 -4.28
C ASP A 323 22.17 -6.38 -3.21
N PHE A 324 22.72 -7.10 -2.25
CA PHE A 324 23.58 -6.55 -1.22
C PHE A 324 25.01 -6.45 -1.72
N SER A 325 25.22 -5.70 -2.81
CA SER A 325 26.57 -5.26 -3.19
C SER A 325 26.95 -4.12 -2.25
N PHE A 326 27.41 -4.44 -1.04
CA PHE A 326 27.91 -3.47 -0.07
C PHE A 326 29.27 -2.92 -0.53
N THR A 327 29.25 -2.12 -1.58
CA THR A 327 30.41 -1.36 -2.03
C THR A 327 30.47 -0.06 -1.21
N GLU A 328 31.46 -0.01 -0.33
CA GLU A 328 32.17 1.19 0.18
C GLU A 328 31.82 1.77 1.58
N ASP A 329 30.60 1.62 2.13
CA ASP A 329 30.23 2.38 3.36
C ASP A 329 30.00 1.57 4.65
N CYS A 330 30.17 0.25 4.66
CA CYS A 330 29.97 -0.58 5.86
C CYS A 330 31.21 -1.43 6.16
N ALA A 331 31.64 -1.42 7.44
CA ALA A 331 32.73 -2.28 7.90
C ALA A 331 32.40 -3.75 7.61
N GLU A 332 33.35 -4.55 7.14
CA GLU A 332 33.14 -5.95 6.73
C GLU A 332 32.42 -6.80 7.80
N SER A 333 32.64 -6.51 9.09
CA SER A 333 31.95 -7.18 10.20
C SER A 333 30.44 -6.89 10.26
N SER A 334 30.02 -5.68 9.89
CA SER A 334 28.61 -5.31 9.82
C SER A 334 27.89 -5.97 8.63
N ASN A 335 28.62 -6.28 7.56
CA ASN A 335 28.08 -6.97 6.39
C ASN A 335 27.76 -8.44 6.72
N ALA A 336 28.67 -9.15 7.39
CA ALA A 336 28.43 -10.55 7.79
C ALA A 336 27.24 -10.70 8.75
N THR A 337 27.07 -9.77 9.71
CA THR A 337 25.91 -9.78 10.61
C THR A 337 24.61 -9.51 9.86
N PHE A 338 24.64 -8.63 8.86
CA PHE A 338 23.47 -8.29 8.08
C PHE A 338 23.06 -9.44 7.14
N GLU A 339 24.01 -10.09 6.47
CA GLU A 339 23.76 -11.28 5.65
C GLU A 339 23.14 -12.43 6.47
N ALA A 340 23.62 -12.63 7.71
CA ALA A 340 23.05 -13.62 8.61
C ALA A 340 21.59 -13.30 8.98
N GLU A 341 21.27 -12.03 9.25
CA GLU A 341 19.89 -11.58 9.50
C GLU A 341 18.98 -11.80 8.29
N VAL A 342 19.45 -11.46 7.08
CA VAL A 342 18.72 -11.73 5.83
C VAL A 342 18.42 -13.22 5.69
N ALA A 343 19.45 -14.07 5.81
CA ALA A 343 19.28 -15.52 5.73
C ALA A 343 18.29 -16.04 6.77
N GLN A 344 18.35 -15.53 8.00
CA GLN A 344 17.43 -15.88 9.09
C GLN A 344 15.98 -15.52 8.75
N VAL A 345 15.72 -14.35 8.18
CA VAL A 345 14.37 -13.95 7.76
C VAL A 345 13.84 -14.84 6.65
N LEU A 346 14.67 -15.13 5.63
CA LEU A 346 14.26 -15.99 4.52
C LEU A 346 13.98 -17.43 4.96
N LEU A 347 14.82 -17.99 5.84
CA LEU A 347 14.61 -19.32 6.42
C LEU A 347 13.37 -19.37 7.32
N CYS A 348 13.12 -18.34 8.14
CA CYS A 348 11.89 -18.22 8.92
C CYS A 348 10.65 -18.16 8.02
N GLY A 349 10.73 -17.42 6.92
CA GLY A 349 9.68 -17.40 5.90
C GLY A 349 9.39 -18.77 5.32
N LEU A 350 10.45 -19.52 4.95
CA LEU A 350 10.31 -20.89 4.46
C LEU A 350 9.66 -21.81 5.51
N GLN A 351 10.05 -21.68 6.78
CA GLN A 351 9.43 -22.42 7.90
C GLN A 351 7.93 -22.14 8.05
N VAL A 352 7.52 -20.88 7.87
CA VAL A 352 6.10 -20.48 7.93
C VAL A 352 5.31 -21.11 6.80
N ILE A 353 5.84 -21.08 5.57
CA ILE A 353 5.10 -21.46 4.38
C ILE A 353 4.99 -22.99 4.20
N LEU A 354 6.01 -23.76 4.59
CA LEU A 354 6.05 -25.20 4.30
C LEU A 354 4.87 -25.98 4.91
N PRO A 355 4.44 -25.77 6.16
CA PRO A 355 3.24 -26.43 6.69
C PRO A 355 1.95 -26.06 5.92
N ILE A 356 1.93 -24.89 5.29
CA ILE A 356 0.74 -24.32 4.64
C ILE A 356 0.55 -24.82 3.21
N LEU A 357 1.65 -24.94 2.46
CA LEU A 357 1.59 -25.31 1.06
C LEU A 357 1.39 -26.81 0.86
N SER A 358 0.15 -27.27 0.70
CA SER A 358 -0.10 -28.62 0.20
C SER A 358 0.16 -28.71 -1.31
N THR A 359 0.37 -29.93 -1.83
CA THR A 359 0.45 -30.18 -3.28
C THR A 359 -0.84 -29.80 -4.00
N GLU A 360 -1.99 -29.93 -3.33
CA GLU A 360 -3.28 -29.47 -3.82
C GLU A 360 -3.35 -27.94 -3.91
N ASN A 361 -2.88 -27.20 -2.90
CA ASN A 361 -2.82 -25.74 -2.92
C ASN A 361 -1.96 -25.23 -4.08
N LEU A 362 -0.80 -25.86 -4.31
CA LEU A 362 0.07 -25.51 -5.42
C LEU A 362 -0.60 -25.73 -6.80
N ARG A 363 -1.42 -26.77 -6.94
CA ARG A 363 -2.18 -27.04 -8.17
C ARG A 363 -3.35 -26.08 -8.37
N SER A 364 -4.06 -25.78 -7.29
CA SER A 364 -5.26 -24.93 -7.31
C SER A 364 -4.94 -23.44 -7.44
N PHE A 365 -3.73 -23.01 -7.03
CA PHE A 365 -3.31 -21.61 -7.06
C PHE A 365 -1.99 -21.43 -7.83
N PRO A 366 -2.04 -21.29 -9.18
CA PRO A 366 -0.85 -21.22 -10.02
C PRO A 366 0.12 -20.08 -9.66
N ILE A 367 -0.40 -18.91 -9.29
CA ILE A 367 0.42 -17.75 -8.90
C ILE A 367 1.21 -18.06 -7.62
N THR A 368 0.57 -18.71 -6.64
CA THR A 368 1.24 -19.13 -5.40
C THR A 368 2.36 -20.13 -5.69
N ALA A 369 2.11 -21.09 -6.60
CA ALA A 369 3.13 -22.04 -7.03
C ALA A 369 4.31 -21.37 -7.72
N GLU A 370 4.05 -20.45 -8.66
CA GLU A 370 5.09 -19.66 -9.34
C GLU A 370 5.98 -18.93 -8.33
N ARG A 371 5.36 -18.22 -7.36
CA ARG A 371 6.09 -17.48 -6.33
C ARG A 371 6.88 -18.39 -5.40
N PHE A 372 6.34 -19.56 -5.07
CA PHE A 372 7.03 -20.56 -4.25
C PHE A 372 8.26 -21.13 -4.95
N PHE A 373 8.13 -21.55 -6.21
CA PHE A 373 9.25 -22.11 -6.95
C PHE A 373 10.32 -21.06 -7.28
N SER A 374 9.91 -19.82 -7.58
CA SER A 374 10.83 -18.68 -7.71
C SER A 374 11.66 -18.48 -6.44
N PHE A 375 11.00 -18.44 -5.28
CA PHE A 375 11.67 -18.27 -3.99
C PHE A 375 12.60 -19.45 -3.65
N LEU A 376 12.15 -20.69 -3.87
CA LEU A 376 13.00 -21.88 -3.66
C LEU A 376 14.22 -21.91 -4.57
N ALA A 377 14.06 -21.55 -5.86
CA ALA A 377 15.16 -21.51 -6.79
C ALA A 377 16.24 -20.52 -6.35
N PHE A 378 15.82 -19.34 -5.90
CA PHE A 378 16.73 -18.34 -5.32
C PHE A 378 17.42 -18.84 -4.04
N MET A 379 16.67 -19.43 -3.12
CA MET A 379 17.21 -19.97 -1.87
C MET A 379 18.25 -21.07 -2.16
N ALA A 380 17.97 -21.95 -3.11
CA ALA A 380 18.88 -23.01 -3.52
C ALA A 380 20.14 -22.50 -4.25
N SER A 381 20.06 -21.37 -4.98
CA SER A 381 21.22 -20.79 -5.65
C SER A 381 22.10 -19.97 -4.71
N SER A 382 21.50 -19.20 -3.80
CA SER A 382 22.19 -18.13 -3.07
C SER A 382 22.46 -18.47 -1.61
N TYR A 383 21.64 -19.34 -0.99
CA TYR A 383 21.68 -19.65 0.45
C TYR A 383 21.77 -21.15 0.75
N VAL A 384 22.33 -21.95 -0.18
CA VAL A 384 22.41 -23.42 -0.04
C VAL A 384 23.12 -23.87 1.24
N VAL A 385 24.17 -23.16 1.65
CA VAL A 385 24.93 -23.48 2.86
C VAL A 385 24.10 -23.23 4.11
N ASP A 386 23.37 -22.13 4.15
CA ASP A 386 22.51 -21.78 5.29
C ASP A 386 21.31 -22.72 5.39
N ILE A 387 20.73 -23.12 4.25
CA ILE A 387 19.69 -24.17 4.21
C ILE A 387 20.24 -25.49 4.75
N ALA A 388 21.41 -25.92 4.28
CA ALA A 388 22.02 -27.17 4.75
C ALA A 388 22.30 -27.12 6.26
N ARG A 389 22.86 -26.01 6.76
CA ARG A 389 23.12 -25.79 8.19
C ARG A 389 21.81 -25.82 8.99
N TRP A 390 20.78 -25.14 8.50
CA TRP A 390 19.47 -25.08 9.13
C TRP A 390 18.83 -26.47 9.21
N LEU A 391 18.78 -27.23 8.11
CA LEU A 391 18.25 -28.59 8.09
C LEU A 391 18.98 -29.54 9.06
N ASN A 392 20.30 -29.41 9.18
CA ASN A 392 21.12 -30.21 10.10
C ASN A 392 20.89 -29.85 11.57
N ASN A 393 20.43 -28.64 11.86
CA ASN A 393 20.18 -28.15 13.22
C ASN A 393 18.75 -28.47 13.70
N LEU A 394 17.87 -29.00 12.85
CA LEU A 394 16.53 -29.41 13.24
C LEU A 394 16.60 -30.70 14.10
N PRO A 395 15.78 -30.82 15.15
CA PRO A 395 15.83 -31.95 16.05
C PRO A 395 15.41 -33.26 15.38
N GLY A 396 16.17 -34.34 15.63
CA GLY A 396 15.86 -35.69 15.15
C GLY A 396 15.89 -35.82 13.62
N ASN A 397 14.86 -36.45 13.06
CA ASN A 397 14.75 -36.70 11.61
C ASN A 397 13.97 -35.59 10.86
N GLU A 398 13.67 -34.46 11.50
CA GLU A 398 12.84 -33.39 10.94
C GLU A 398 13.47 -32.76 9.69
N GLY A 399 14.78 -32.51 9.69
CA GLY A 399 15.47 -31.98 8.52
C GLY A 399 15.38 -32.90 7.29
N SER A 400 15.53 -34.20 7.50
CA SER A 400 15.39 -35.19 6.41
C SER A 400 13.94 -35.27 5.90
N ARG A 401 12.95 -35.21 6.80
CA ARG A 401 11.52 -35.19 6.42
C ARG A 401 11.18 -33.93 5.64
N LEU A 402 11.65 -32.78 6.09
CA LEU A 402 11.39 -31.50 5.44
C LEU A 402 12.04 -31.44 4.04
N LEU A 403 13.27 -31.95 3.91
CA LEU A 403 13.92 -32.06 2.61
C LEU A 403 13.15 -32.99 1.68
N GLN A 404 12.68 -34.15 2.16
CA GLN A 404 11.82 -35.05 1.39
C GLN A 404 10.52 -34.36 0.96
N GLU A 405 9.91 -33.57 1.84
CA GLU A 405 8.68 -32.82 1.54
C GLU A 405 8.90 -31.75 0.47
N ILE A 406 9.99 -30.99 0.56
CA ILE A 406 10.39 -30.01 -0.47
C ILE A 406 10.60 -30.73 -1.81
N MET A 407 11.36 -31.83 -1.82
CA MET A 407 11.64 -32.62 -3.02
C MET A 407 10.36 -33.23 -3.62
N HIS A 408 9.44 -33.69 -2.78
CA HIS A 408 8.15 -34.22 -3.20
C HIS A 408 7.30 -33.14 -3.90
N ARG A 409 7.23 -31.94 -3.32
CA ARG A 409 6.49 -30.80 -3.91
C ARG A 409 7.10 -30.32 -5.22
N LEU A 410 8.43 -30.31 -5.32
CA LEU A 410 9.12 -30.03 -6.59
C LEU A 410 8.78 -31.06 -7.66
N HIS A 411 8.71 -32.35 -7.30
CA HIS A 411 8.34 -33.42 -8.25
C HIS A 411 6.86 -33.42 -8.63
N CYS A 412 5.96 -32.98 -7.75
CA CYS A 412 4.51 -33.04 -7.96
C CYS A 412 3.90 -31.75 -8.50
N GLY A 413 4.62 -30.63 -8.40
CA GLY A 413 4.23 -29.31 -8.91
C GLY A 413 4.94 -28.90 -10.20
N ALA A 414 6.01 -29.60 -10.61
CA ALA A 414 6.50 -29.62 -11.98
C ALA A 414 5.65 -30.58 -12.83
#